data_AF-A0A1E3QWB2-F1
#
_entry.id   AF-A0A1E3QWB2-F1
#
_cell.length_a   1.000
_cell.length_b   1.000
_cell.length_c   1.000
_cell.angle_alpha   90.00
_cell.angle_beta   90.00
_cell.angle_gamma   90.00
#
_symmetry.space_group_name_H-M   'P 1'
#
loop_
_entity.id
_entity.type
_entity.pdbx_description
1 polymer ?
#
loop_
_entity_poly.entity_id
_entity_poly.type
_entity_poly.pdbx_seq_one_letter_code
_entity_poly.pdbx_strand_id
1 'polypeptide(L)'
;MSQTIGRNLRYGAVGTFIGVTIYKRIDAKSILAHHSTFAHTSQFGLVNGFLVLLFLLGQFTKWLIFGKLNPAEIRNLKDHMYFTIWEFVLGLLIVHRIGTSRHGVDGGDNYMTSVTYSLKYGGLFLCVLLLKSFHLLCVDRVNTIFANHDRSVESSWFGLRASFQQRKYTLTHLRFSLGIVLLNFIDLVLIRRFKNEVYHYKNYNLLLVIFGFEIINLYPLIIFTSMKYFLNYREYCQSLGSDEEPLGSHKQQLLNALEFLVNAVRFINYCIFSIIFVHLFTVPLHVLPSSYKCFRIAVNRTRVLIEYKKASLRLLKMARHFTTPGIEGLQLCDWRCTICYGDLVSASGRCRVESGDVSALNESLTGLICGHAFHSECIKSWLVCSTTCPICRRGIAEK
;
A
#
# COMPACT_ATOMS: atom_id res chain seq x y z
N MET A 1 -24.34 -9.26 4.80
CA MET A 1 -23.01 -9.84 5.13
C MET A 1 -23.05 -10.73 6.38
N SER A 2 -23.72 -10.34 7.47
CA SER A 2 -23.84 -11.17 8.70
C SER A 2 -24.55 -12.53 8.50
N GLN A 3 -25.70 -12.55 7.80
CA GLN A 3 -26.46 -13.80 7.58
C GLN A 3 -25.75 -14.82 6.68
N THR A 4 -24.96 -14.37 5.71
CA THR A 4 -24.20 -15.24 4.80
C THR A 4 -23.00 -15.89 5.50
N ILE A 5 -22.36 -15.17 6.43
CA ILE A 5 -21.25 -15.69 7.26
C ILE A 5 -21.75 -16.76 8.23
N GLY A 6 -22.93 -16.55 8.84
CA GLY A 6 -23.55 -17.53 9.75
C GLY A 6 -23.90 -18.85 9.06
N ARG A 7 -24.36 -18.82 7.81
CA ARG A 7 -24.59 -20.04 7.00
C ARG A 7 -23.29 -20.77 6.69
N ASN A 8 -22.25 -20.06 6.25
CA ASN A 8 -20.98 -20.68 5.87
C ASN A 8 -20.21 -21.28 7.06
N LEU A 9 -20.27 -20.64 8.23
CA LEU A 9 -19.69 -21.19 9.47
C LEU A 9 -20.41 -22.47 9.94
N ARG A 10 -21.74 -22.54 9.74
CA ARG A 10 -22.52 -23.74 10.05
C ARG A 10 -22.13 -24.93 9.18
N TYR A 11 -21.92 -24.74 7.88
CA TYR A 11 -21.48 -25.84 7.00
C TYR A 11 -20.08 -26.37 7.37
N GLY A 12 -19.13 -25.49 7.71
CA GLY A 12 -17.80 -25.89 8.17
C GLY A 12 -17.81 -26.60 9.53
N ALA A 13 -18.57 -26.09 10.50
CA ALA A 13 -18.70 -26.70 11.83
C ALA A 13 -19.40 -28.07 11.77
N VAL A 14 -20.40 -28.24 10.91
CA VAL A 14 -21.07 -29.52 10.67
C VAL A 14 -20.09 -30.54 10.08
N GLY A 15 -19.25 -30.14 9.11
CA GLY A 15 -18.22 -31.02 8.55
C GLY A 15 -17.20 -31.50 9.59
N THR A 16 -16.70 -30.60 10.45
CA THR A 16 -15.78 -30.93 11.53
C THR A 16 -16.46 -31.81 12.60
N PHE A 17 -17.71 -31.51 12.95
CA PHE A 17 -18.48 -32.28 13.93
C PHE A 17 -18.74 -33.70 13.44
N ILE A 18 -19.18 -33.88 12.19
CA ILE A 18 -19.36 -35.20 11.55
C ILE A 18 -18.05 -35.98 11.61
N GLY A 19 -16.92 -35.37 11.24
CA GLY A 19 -15.60 -36.00 11.32
C GLY A 19 -15.21 -36.48 12.72
N VAL A 20 -15.48 -35.67 13.76
CA VAL A 20 -15.17 -36.01 15.16
C VAL A 20 -16.15 -37.05 15.74
N THR A 21 -17.43 -36.99 15.39
CA THR A 21 -18.41 -38.00 15.85
C THR A 21 -18.19 -39.37 15.22
N ILE A 22 -17.72 -39.43 13.97
CA ILE A 22 -17.30 -40.69 13.33
C ILE A 22 -16.08 -41.27 14.06
N TYR A 23 -15.13 -40.42 14.49
CA TYR A 23 -13.96 -40.84 15.28
C TYR A 23 -14.32 -41.45 16.63
N LYS A 24 -15.32 -40.91 17.35
CA LYS A 24 -15.74 -41.41 18.66
C LYS A 24 -16.59 -42.68 18.64
N ARG A 25 -17.18 -43.07 17.50
CA ARG A 25 -18.22 -44.11 17.43
C ARG A 25 -17.72 -45.49 17.00
N ILE A 26 -16.42 -45.67 16.74
CA ILE A 26 -15.91 -46.93 16.16
C ILE A 26 -15.01 -47.64 17.18
N ASP A 27 -15.54 -48.75 17.69
CA ASP A 27 -14.96 -49.63 18.70
C ASP A 27 -13.69 -50.35 18.18
N ALA A 28 -12.76 -50.67 19.09
CA ALA A 28 -11.36 -50.98 18.81
C ALA A 28 -11.09 -52.26 17.99
N LYS A 29 -12.11 -53.01 17.57
CA LYS A 29 -11.98 -54.31 16.90
C LYS A 29 -12.05 -54.28 15.36
N SER A 30 -12.46 -53.19 14.71
CA SER A 30 -12.53 -53.10 13.23
C SER A 30 -11.35 -52.37 12.57
N ILE A 31 -10.32 -52.00 13.36
CA ILE A 31 -9.24 -51.07 12.96
C ILE A 31 -8.30 -51.65 11.88
N LEU A 32 -8.14 -52.97 11.82
CA LEU A 32 -7.18 -53.62 10.91
C LEU A 32 -7.68 -53.78 9.46
N ALA A 33 -8.99 -53.85 9.21
CA ALA A 33 -9.54 -54.14 7.87
C ALA A 33 -9.79 -52.90 7.00
N HIS A 34 -9.77 -51.69 7.58
CA HIS A 34 -10.14 -50.43 6.90
C HIS A 34 -9.11 -49.31 7.06
N HIS A 35 -7.86 -49.64 7.34
CA HIS A 35 -6.80 -48.67 7.63
C HIS A 35 -6.59 -47.62 6.49
N SER A 36 -6.84 -47.97 5.23
CA SER A 36 -6.69 -47.05 4.08
C SER A 36 -7.85 -46.04 3.97
N THR A 37 -9.10 -46.47 4.12
CA THR A 37 -10.28 -45.58 4.06
C THR A 37 -10.41 -44.68 5.31
N PHE A 38 -9.93 -45.17 6.46
CA PHE A 38 -9.87 -44.41 7.72
C PHE A 38 -8.84 -43.26 7.70
N ALA A 39 -7.68 -43.48 7.07
CA ALA A 39 -6.66 -42.47 6.92
C ALA A 39 -7.16 -41.27 6.08
N HIS A 40 -7.90 -41.55 4.99
CA HIS A 40 -8.42 -40.49 4.13
C HIS A 40 -9.54 -39.65 4.79
N THR A 41 -10.39 -40.28 5.62
CA THR A 41 -11.53 -39.58 6.25
C THR A 41 -11.10 -38.72 7.45
N SER A 42 -10.12 -39.18 8.23
CA SER A 42 -9.51 -38.42 9.33
C SER A 42 -8.67 -37.24 8.81
N GLN A 43 -7.93 -37.41 7.72
CA GLN A 43 -7.19 -36.33 7.05
C GLN A 43 -8.12 -35.22 6.54
N PHE A 44 -9.29 -35.57 5.97
CA PHE A 44 -10.26 -34.58 5.48
C PHE A 44 -10.84 -33.72 6.61
N GLY A 45 -11.14 -34.34 7.77
CA GLY A 45 -11.58 -33.61 8.96
C GLY A 45 -10.54 -32.62 9.49
N LEU A 46 -9.27 -33.01 9.51
CA LEU A 46 -8.16 -32.14 9.95
C LEU A 46 -7.93 -30.96 9.02
N VAL A 47 -7.99 -31.17 7.70
CA VAL A 47 -7.85 -30.10 6.70
C VAL A 47 -8.98 -29.09 6.82
N ASN A 48 -10.23 -29.55 6.95
CA ASN A 48 -11.37 -28.66 7.19
C ASN A 48 -11.23 -27.90 8.52
N GLY A 49 -10.80 -28.57 9.58
CA GLY A 49 -10.52 -27.92 10.87
C GLY A 49 -9.46 -26.81 10.75
N PHE A 50 -8.37 -27.08 10.04
CA PHE A 50 -7.33 -26.09 9.77
C PHE A 50 -7.85 -24.89 8.97
N LEU A 51 -8.64 -25.12 7.91
CA LEU A 51 -9.23 -24.05 7.10
C LEU A 51 -10.20 -23.18 7.91
N VAL A 52 -11.04 -23.79 8.76
CA VAL A 52 -11.95 -23.06 9.65
C VAL A 52 -11.15 -22.25 10.67
N LEU A 53 -10.13 -22.83 11.29
CA LEU A 53 -9.27 -22.13 12.25
C LEU A 53 -8.59 -20.93 11.57
N LEU A 54 -8.00 -21.12 10.40
CA LEU A 54 -7.33 -20.08 9.65
C LEU A 54 -8.30 -18.97 9.20
N PHE A 55 -9.53 -19.33 8.83
CA PHE A 55 -10.59 -18.35 8.53
C PHE A 55 -10.98 -17.55 9.78
N LEU A 56 -11.18 -18.21 10.91
CA LEU A 56 -11.52 -17.56 12.19
C LEU A 56 -10.40 -16.65 12.67
N LEU A 57 -9.14 -17.09 12.59
CA LEU A 57 -7.96 -16.28 12.90
C LEU A 57 -7.86 -15.07 11.96
N GLY A 58 -8.07 -15.26 10.65
CA GLY A 58 -8.09 -14.17 9.68
C GLY A 58 -9.17 -13.13 10.00
N GLN A 59 -10.37 -13.58 10.37
CA GLN A 59 -11.47 -12.69 10.74
C GLN A 59 -11.21 -11.99 12.08
N PHE A 60 -10.61 -12.67 13.04
CA PHE A 60 -10.19 -12.10 14.31
C PHE A 60 -9.13 -11.02 14.11
N THR A 61 -8.07 -11.31 13.36
CA THR A 61 -7.00 -10.35 13.04
C THR A 61 -7.53 -9.15 12.27
N LYS A 62 -8.44 -9.38 11.31
CA LYS A 62 -9.14 -8.30 10.61
C LYS A 62 -9.92 -7.40 11.57
N TRP A 63 -10.69 -8.00 12.48
CA TRP A 63 -11.47 -7.25 13.46
C TRP A 63 -10.55 -6.48 14.43
N LEU A 64 -9.47 -7.11 14.87
CA LEU A 64 -8.48 -6.53 15.78
C LEU A 64 -7.83 -5.28 15.18
N ILE A 65 -7.28 -5.40 13.96
CA ILE A 65 -6.44 -4.38 13.31
C ILE A 65 -7.28 -3.32 12.58
N PHE A 66 -8.29 -3.70 11.80
CA PHE A 66 -8.96 -2.79 10.85
C PHE A 66 -10.38 -2.39 11.26
N GLY A 67 -11.03 -3.15 12.14
CA GLY A 67 -12.43 -2.89 12.51
C GLY A 67 -13.39 -2.97 11.31
N LYS A 68 -14.13 -1.88 11.05
CA LYS A 68 -15.06 -1.79 9.91
C LYS A 68 -14.32 -1.36 8.65
N LEU A 69 -14.28 -2.22 7.64
CA LEU A 69 -13.68 -1.88 6.34
C LEU A 69 -14.60 -0.96 5.54
N ASN A 70 -13.98 -0.04 4.81
CA ASN A 70 -14.63 0.86 3.87
C ASN A 70 -14.99 0.08 2.58
N PRO A 71 -16.16 0.29 1.94
CA PRO A 71 -16.48 -0.32 0.65
C PRO A 71 -15.40 -0.16 -0.43
N ALA A 72 -14.67 0.96 -0.43
CA ALA A 72 -13.56 1.18 -1.37
C ALA A 72 -12.41 0.18 -1.16
N GLU A 73 -12.03 -0.09 0.09
CA GLU A 73 -10.97 -1.05 0.45
C GLU A 73 -11.35 -2.47 0.05
N ILE A 74 -12.63 -2.84 0.23
CA ILE A 74 -13.13 -4.16 -0.16
C ILE A 74 -13.06 -4.34 -1.67
N ARG A 75 -13.40 -3.29 -2.44
CA ARG A 75 -13.33 -3.33 -3.91
C ARG A 75 -11.88 -3.48 -4.38
N ASN A 76 -10.97 -2.65 -3.85
CA ASN A 76 -9.56 -2.72 -4.21
C ASN A 76 -8.94 -4.08 -3.85
N LEU A 77 -9.27 -4.61 -2.66
CA LEU A 77 -8.85 -5.94 -2.25
C LEU A 77 -9.35 -7.01 -3.24
N LYS A 78 -10.63 -6.96 -3.62
CA LYS A 78 -11.23 -7.93 -4.54
C LYS A 78 -10.51 -7.94 -5.90
N ASP A 79 -10.22 -6.76 -6.45
CA ASP A 79 -9.52 -6.63 -7.73
C ASP A 79 -8.12 -7.23 -7.68
N HIS A 80 -7.41 -7.05 -6.56
CA HIS A 80 -6.10 -7.65 -6.35
C HIS A 80 -6.15 -9.17 -6.11
N MET A 81 -7.19 -9.67 -5.43
CA MET A 81 -7.36 -11.10 -5.17
C MET A 81 -7.52 -11.91 -6.47
N TYR A 82 -8.22 -11.37 -7.47
CA TYR A 82 -8.36 -12.05 -8.77
C TYR A 82 -7.00 -12.39 -9.42
N PHE A 83 -6.04 -11.46 -9.38
CA PHE A 83 -4.70 -11.72 -9.90
C PHE A 83 -3.94 -12.77 -9.07
N THR A 84 -4.05 -12.72 -7.74
CA THR A 84 -3.40 -13.71 -6.88
C THR A 84 -3.95 -15.13 -7.08
N ILE A 85 -5.24 -15.27 -7.43
CA ILE A 85 -5.82 -16.57 -7.76
C ILE A 85 -5.18 -17.14 -9.04
N TRP A 86 -4.85 -16.31 -10.02
CA TRP A 86 -4.12 -16.77 -11.20
C TRP A 86 -2.68 -17.20 -10.86
N GLU A 87 -2.00 -16.50 -9.95
CA GLU A 87 -0.68 -16.89 -9.43
C GLU A 87 -0.75 -18.26 -8.75
N PHE A 88 -1.82 -18.53 -7.99
CA PHE A 88 -2.08 -19.82 -7.36
C PHE A 88 -2.22 -20.94 -8.39
N VAL A 89 -3.11 -20.75 -9.38
CA VAL A 89 -3.41 -21.78 -10.38
C VAL A 89 -2.16 -22.10 -11.17
N LEU A 90 -1.42 -21.08 -11.63
CA LEU A 90 -0.17 -21.26 -12.36
C LEU A 90 0.90 -21.93 -11.51
N GLY A 91 1.05 -21.54 -10.24
CA GLY A 91 2.01 -22.16 -9.34
C GLY A 91 1.67 -23.60 -9.00
N LEU A 92 0.39 -23.92 -8.80
CA LEU A 92 -0.09 -25.29 -8.58
C LEU A 92 0.17 -26.17 -9.81
N LEU A 93 -0.08 -25.67 -11.01
CA LEU A 93 0.23 -26.38 -12.26
C LEU A 93 1.73 -26.69 -12.37
N ILE A 94 2.60 -25.73 -12.02
CA ILE A 94 4.05 -25.94 -12.02
C ILE A 94 4.45 -27.00 -10.99
N VAL A 95 3.93 -26.93 -9.76
CA VAL A 95 4.22 -27.92 -8.70
C VAL A 95 3.74 -29.31 -9.10
N HIS A 96 2.55 -29.42 -9.68
CA HIS A 96 2.01 -30.69 -10.15
C HIS A 96 2.87 -31.28 -11.27
N ARG A 97 3.23 -30.47 -12.29
CA ARG A 97 4.02 -30.95 -13.43
C ARG A 97 5.45 -31.32 -13.05
N ILE A 98 6.15 -30.49 -12.29
CA ILE A 98 7.52 -30.77 -11.83
C ILE A 98 7.53 -31.95 -10.86
N GLY A 99 6.53 -32.02 -9.97
CA GLY A 99 6.35 -33.15 -9.05
C GLY A 99 6.15 -34.48 -9.80
N THR A 100 5.35 -34.48 -10.88
CA THR A 100 5.17 -35.68 -11.73
C THR A 100 6.40 -36.03 -12.55
N SER A 101 7.19 -35.05 -13.01
CA SER A 101 8.30 -35.28 -13.94
C SER A 101 9.58 -35.77 -13.26
N ARG A 102 9.80 -35.46 -11.97
CA ARG A 102 11.02 -35.83 -11.25
C ARG A 102 10.98 -37.24 -10.64
N HIS A 103 9.80 -37.85 -10.56
CA HIS A 103 9.59 -39.16 -9.92
C HIS A 103 9.07 -40.25 -10.89
N GLY A 104 9.17 -40.03 -12.21
CA GLY A 104 8.68 -40.96 -13.23
C GLY A 104 9.49 -42.25 -13.43
N VAL A 105 10.36 -42.67 -12.49
CA VAL A 105 11.23 -43.85 -12.68
C VAL A 105 10.98 -44.99 -11.68
N ASP A 106 10.46 -44.75 -10.47
CA ASP A 106 10.21 -45.84 -9.50
C ASP A 106 8.74 -45.89 -9.09
N GLY A 107 8.02 -46.90 -9.58
CA GLY A 107 6.58 -47.10 -9.39
C GLY A 107 6.22 -47.61 -8.00
N GLY A 108 5.23 -46.97 -7.36
CA GLY A 108 4.57 -47.49 -6.14
C GLY A 108 3.91 -46.40 -5.29
N ASP A 109 4.69 -45.47 -4.76
CA ASP A 109 4.27 -44.52 -3.70
C ASP A 109 4.00 -43.07 -4.20
N ASN A 110 3.90 -42.92 -5.52
CA ASN A 110 4.01 -41.63 -6.20
C ASN A 110 2.76 -40.74 -6.09
N TYR A 111 1.57 -41.34 -5.95
CA TYR A 111 0.33 -40.56 -5.87
C TYR A 111 0.17 -39.86 -4.52
N MET A 112 0.35 -40.59 -3.42
CA MET A 112 0.19 -40.03 -2.07
C MET A 112 1.23 -38.94 -1.80
N THR A 113 2.46 -39.12 -2.26
CA THR A 113 3.52 -38.12 -2.16
C THR A 113 3.17 -36.85 -2.96
N SER A 114 2.74 -36.96 -4.22
CA SER A 114 2.31 -35.82 -5.04
C SER A 114 1.14 -35.03 -4.42
N VAL A 115 0.16 -35.73 -3.83
CA VAL A 115 -0.96 -35.11 -3.12
C VAL A 115 -0.47 -34.34 -1.89
N THR A 116 0.46 -34.90 -1.11
CA THR A 116 1.01 -34.19 0.07
C THR A 116 1.77 -32.91 -0.29
N TYR A 117 2.54 -32.89 -1.40
CA TYR A 117 3.21 -31.68 -1.88
C TYR A 117 2.21 -30.61 -2.35
N SER A 118 1.16 -31.04 -3.04
CA SER A 118 0.09 -30.15 -3.51
C SER A 118 -0.70 -29.54 -2.33
N LEU A 119 -0.99 -30.33 -1.29
CA LEU A 119 -1.63 -29.84 -0.07
C LEU A 119 -0.73 -28.86 0.71
N LYS A 120 0.57 -29.16 0.83
CA LYS A 120 1.57 -28.24 1.42
C LYS A 120 1.61 -26.91 0.66
N TYR A 121 1.62 -26.96 -0.67
CA TYR A 121 1.55 -25.77 -1.51
C TYR A 121 0.26 -24.97 -1.27
N GLY A 122 -0.90 -25.65 -1.28
CA GLY A 122 -2.19 -25.01 -1.02
C GLY A 122 -2.27 -24.30 0.33
N GLY A 123 -1.78 -24.94 1.40
CA GLY A 123 -1.74 -24.35 2.73
C GLY A 123 -0.82 -23.13 2.83
N LEU A 124 0.41 -23.24 2.33
CA LEU A 124 1.37 -22.12 2.33
C LEU A 124 0.88 -20.96 1.46
N PHE A 125 0.30 -21.25 0.31
CA PHE A 125 -0.27 -20.24 -0.57
C PHE A 125 -1.42 -19.51 0.11
N LEU A 126 -2.31 -20.22 0.80
CA LEU A 126 -3.41 -19.61 1.54
C LEU A 126 -2.89 -18.67 2.65
N CYS A 127 -1.84 -19.06 3.36
CA CYS A 127 -1.18 -18.21 4.35
C CYS A 127 -0.58 -16.94 3.71
N VAL A 128 0.14 -17.08 2.59
CA VAL A 128 0.72 -15.94 1.86
C VAL A 128 -0.36 -15.03 1.29
N LEU A 129 -1.47 -15.58 0.78
CA LEU A 129 -2.61 -14.81 0.30
C LEU A 129 -3.25 -13.99 1.43
N LEU A 130 -3.43 -14.57 2.62
CA LEU A 130 -3.88 -13.81 3.80
C LEU A 130 -2.89 -12.70 4.16
N LEU A 131 -1.60 -13.01 4.19
CA LEU A 131 -0.55 -12.04 4.48
C LEU A 131 -0.56 -10.87 3.48
N LYS A 132 -0.62 -11.17 2.17
CA LYS A 132 -0.71 -10.21 1.05
C LYS A 132 -1.97 -9.35 1.14
N SER A 133 -3.09 -9.95 1.56
CA SER A 133 -4.35 -9.23 1.80
C SER A 133 -4.22 -8.21 2.93
N PHE A 134 -3.61 -8.58 4.06
CA PHE A 134 -3.39 -7.65 5.17
C PHE A 134 -2.42 -6.52 4.82
N HIS A 135 -1.36 -6.83 4.07
CA HIS A 135 -0.44 -5.81 3.54
C HIS A 135 -1.16 -4.79 2.66
N LEU A 136 -1.99 -5.26 1.72
CA LEU A 136 -2.74 -4.39 0.83
C LEU A 136 -3.73 -3.51 1.60
N LEU A 137 -4.42 -4.09 2.60
CA LEU A 137 -5.30 -3.33 3.48
C LEU A 137 -4.56 -2.28 4.30
N CYS A 138 -3.33 -2.56 4.76
CA CYS A 138 -2.49 -1.57 5.43
C CYS A 138 -2.15 -0.39 4.52
N VAL A 139 -1.76 -0.66 3.26
CA VAL A 139 -1.47 0.40 2.26
C VAL A 139 -2.68 1.33 2.09
N ASP A 140 -3.87 0.77 1.89
CA ASP A 140 -5.09 1.54 1.69
C ASP A 140 -5.51 2.31 2.96
N ARG A 141 -5.37 1.69 4.13
CA ARG A 141 -5.73 2.32 5.41
C ARG A 141 -4.81 3.50 5.74
N VAL A 142 -3.50 3.40 5.54
CA VAL A 142 -2.55 4.51 5.78
C VAL A 142 -2.95 5.75 4.98
N ASN A 143 -3.48 5.58 3.77
CA ASN A 143 -3.90 6.70 2.92
C ASN A 143 -5.23 7.33 3.36
N THR A 144 -6.13 6.55 3.96
CA THR A 144 -7.50 6.98 4.28
C THR A 144 -7.69 7.41 5.73
N ILE A 145 -6.89 6.88 6.66
CA ILE A 145 -7.06 7.11 8.10
C ILE A 145 -6.87 8.58 8.49
N PHE A 146 -5.93 9.28 7.85
CA PHE A 146 -5.66 10.70 8.09
C PHE A 146 -6.64 11.61 7.32
N ALA A 147 -7.02 11.25 6.10
CA ALA A 147 -7.93 12.05 5.27
C ALA A 147 -9.35 12.19 5.86
N ASN A 148 -9.78 11.23 6.67
CA ASN A 148 -11.08 11.29 7.35
C ASN A 148 -11.06 12.20 8.58
N HIS A 149 -9.88 12.58 9.09
CA HIS A 149 -9.76 13.46 10.25
C HIS A 149 -10.14 14.89 9.91
N ASP A 150 -9.59 15.44 8.83
CA ASP A 150 -9.82 16.84 8.40
C ASP A 150 -11.32 17.15 8.24
N ARG A 151 -12.09 16.22 7.65
CA ARG A 151 -13.55 16.39 7.48
C ARG A 151 -14.35 16.31 8.77
N SER A 152 -13.81 15.65 9.80
CA SER A 152 -14.53 15.42 11.06
C SER A 152 -14.47 16.63 11.98
N VAL A 153 -13.36 17.38 11.94
CA VAL A 153 -13.14 18.59 12.76
C VAL A 153 -14.13 19.70 12.40
N GLU A 154 -14.44 19.85 11.11
CA GLU A 154 -15.38 20.87 10.61
C GLU A 154 -16.82 20.68 11.12
N SER A 155 -17.18 19.46 11.55
CA SER A 155 -18.56 19.11 11.94
C SER A 155 -18.82 19.07 13.44
N SER A 156 -17.80 19.20 14.30
CA SER A 156 -17.93 18.99 15.76
C SER A 156 -17.66 20.25 16.58
N TRP A 157 -18.54 21.24 16.49
CA TRP A 157 -18.47 22.50 17.25
C TRP A 157 -18.90 22.37 18.74
N PHE A 158 -19.37 21.20 19.19
CA PHE A 158 -19.81 20.97 20.58
C PHE A 158 -18.76 20.21 21.43
N GLY A 159 -18.22 20.88 22.46
CA GLY A 159 -17.06 20.45 23.26
C GLY A 159 -17.18 19.12 24.04
N LEU A 160 -18.37 18.69 24.46
CA LEU A 160 -18.53 17.40 25.16
C LEU A 160 -18.43 16.19 24.20
N ARG A 161 -18.82 16.38 22.94
CA ARG A 161 -18.70 15.35 21.89
C ARG A 161 -17.27 15.25 21.37
N ALA A 162 -16.51 16.35 21.45
CA ALA A 162 -15.10 16.41 21.05
C ALA A 162 -14.20 15.50 21.89
N SER A 163 -14.36 15.47 23.22
CA SER A 163 -13.52 14.65 24.11
C SER A 163 -13.71 13.12 23.90
N PHE A 164 -14.96 12.68 23.73
CA PHE A 164 -15.27 11.28 23.37
C PHE A 164 -14.80 10.91 21.96
N GLN A 165 -14.91 11.83 21.01
CA GLN A 165 -14.48 11.63 19.62
C GLN A 165 -12.94 11.51 19.53
N GLN A 166 -12.21 12.34 20.27
CA GLN A 166 -10.75 12.32 20.34
C GLN A 166 -10.24 11.00 20.93
N ARG A 167 -10.87 10.48 21.99
CA ARG A 167 -10.52 9.17 22.58
C ARG A 167 -10.77 7.99 21.63
N LYS A 168 -11.84 8.03 20.82
CA LYS A 168 -12.11 7.00 19.79
C LYS A 168 -11.10 7.06 18.65
N TYR A 169 -10.68 8.26 18.28
CA TYR A 169 -9.69 8.48 17.23
C TYR A 169 -8.30 7.97 17.64
N THR A 170 -7.83 8.27 18.85
CA THR A 170 -6.54 7.76 19.36
C THR A 170 -6.52 6.24 19.52
N LEU A 171 -7.63 5.64 19.98
CA LEU A 171 -7.76 4.17 20.03
C LEU A 171 -7.70 3.54 18.63
N THR A 172 -8.22 4.22 17.60
CA THR A 172 -8.17 3.71 16.23
C THR A 172 -6.74 3.71 15.70
N HIS A 173 -5.97 4.77 15.95
CA HIS A 173 -4.55 4.83 15.61
C HIS A 173 -3.70 3.83 16.38
N LEU A 174 -3.94 3.65 17.67
CA LEU A 174 -3.22 2.67 18.50
C LEU A 174 -3.49 1.22 18.04
N ARG A 175 -4.73 0.90 17.68
CA ARG A 175 -5.06 -0.42 17.11
C ARG A 175 -4.37 -0.67 15.78
N PHE A 176 -4.36 0.35 14.92
CA PHE A 176 -3.75 0.24 13.60
C PHE A 176 -2.22 0.15 13.69
N SER A 177 -1.57 0.95 14.54
CA SER A 177 -0.13 0.89 14.76
C SER A 177 0.31 -0.45 15.33
N LEU A 178 -0.44 -1.02 16.28
CA LEU A 178 -0.19 -2.37 16.80
C LEU A 178 -0.29 -3.43 15.70
N GLY A 179 -1.25 -3.28 14.78
CA GLY A 179 -1.37 -4.16 13.62
C GLY A 179 -0.18 -4.07 12.65
N ILE A 180 0.32 -2.86 12.36
CA ILE A 180 1.52 -2.67 11.53
C ILE A 180 2.75 -3.30 12.20
N VAL A 181 2.93 -3.12 13.50
CA VAL A 181 4.06 -3.71 14.25
C VAL A 181 3.97 -5.24 14.23
N LEU A 182 2.78 -5.80 14.47
CA LEU A 182 2.55 -7.24 14.39
C LEU A 182 2.87 -7.79 13.00
N LEU A 183 2.45 -7.09 11.94
CA LEU A 183 2.69 -7.52 10.56
C LEU A 183 4.20 -7.52 10.23
N ASN A 184 4.92 -6.46 10.59
CA ASN A 184 6.39 -6.42 10.47
C ASN A 184 7.07 -7.56 11.24
N PHE A 185 6.58 -7.85 12.46
CA PHE A 185 7.11 -8.95 13.25
C PHE A 185 6.92 -10.31 12.56
N ILE A 186 5.72 -10.56 12.02
CA ILE A 186 5.41 -11.79 11.27
C ILE A 186 6.34 -11.91 10.05
N ASP A 187 6.50 -10.85 9.25
CA ASP A 187 7.37 -10.89 8.07
C ASP A 187 8.83 -11.14 8.43
N LEU A 188 9.34 -10.50 9.49
CA LEU A 188 10.71 -10.74 9.97
C LEU A 188 10.92 -12.18 10.43
N VAL A 189 9.94 -12.77 11.13
CA VAL A 189 9.99 -14.18 11.54
C VAL A 189 10.00 -15.09 10.30
N LEU A 190 9.16 -14.81 9.30
CA LEU A 190 9.11 -15.59 8.06
C LEU A 190 10.42 -15.48 7.26
N ILE A 191 11.00 -14.28 7.14
CA ILE A 191 12.29 -14.06 6.46
C ILE A 191 13.43 -14.78 7.18
N ARG A 192 13.47 -14.71 8.53
CA ARG A 192 14.48 -15.44 9.32
C ARG A 192 14.36 -16.94 9.13
N ARG A 193 13.13 -17.47 9.16
CA ARG A 193 12.86 -18.89 8.91
C ARG A 193 13.32 -19.30 7.51
N PHE A 194 13.00 -18.51 6.50
CA PHE A 194 13.43 -18.73 5.12
C PHE A 194 14.95 -18.77 4.99
N LYS A 195 15.66 -17.76 5.53
CA LYS A 195 17.14 -17.73 5.51
C LYS A 195 17.76 -18.94 6.21
N ASN A 196 17.19 -19.35 7.34
CA ASN A 196 17.67 -20.52 8.08
C ASN A 196 17.51 -21.81 7.27
N GLU A 197 16.39 -21.98 6.57
CA GLU A 197 16.16 -23.14 5.71
C GLU A 197 17.09 -23.13 4.49
N VAL A 198 17.31 -21.98 3.86
CA VAL A 198 18.25 -21.84 2.73
C VAL A 198 19.70 -22.15 3.15
N TYR A 199 20.11 -21.76 4.36
CA TYR A 199 21.47 -22.00 4.85
C TYR A 199 21.70 -23.47 5.22
N HIS A 200 20.74 -24.10 5.92
CA HIS A 200 20.88 -25.48 6.38
C HIS A 200 20.63 -26.53 5.29
N TYR A 201 19.71 -26.27 4.35
CA TYR A 201 19.38 -27.22 3.29
C TYR A 201 19.95 -26.74 1.95
N LYS A 202 21.06 -27.35 1.50
CA LYS A 202 21.65 -27.08 0.17
C LYS A 202 20.74 -27.49 -1.00
N ASN A 203 19.77 -28.38 -0.77
CA ASN A 203 18.81 -28.80 -1.78
C ASN A 203 17.67 -27.78 -1.88
N TYR A 204 17.68 -26.97 -2.95
CA TYR A 204 16.65 -25.98 -3.21
C TYR A 204 15.32 -26.66 -3.57
N ASN A 205 14.37 -26.64 -2.64
CA ASN A 205 12.99 -27.06 -2.92
C ASN A 205 12.26 -25.96 -3.69
N LEU A 206 11.50 -26.35 -4.72
CA LEU A 206 10.67 -25.44 -5.52
C LEU A 206 9.75 -24.57 -4.63
N LEU A 207 9.10 -25.19 -3.65
CA LEU A 207 8.21 -24.51 -2.69
C LEU A 207 8.93 -23.42 -1.89
N LEU A 208 10.13 -23.73 -1.41
CA LEU A 208 10.95 -22.80 -0.63
C LEU A 208 11.26 -21.55 -1.45
N VAL A 209 11.68 -21.75 -2.71
CA VAL A 209 12.02 -20.67 -3.63
C VAL A 209 10.80 -19.80 -3.98
N ILE A 210 9.66 -20.41 -4.34
CA ILE A 210 8.43 -19.69 -4.70
C ILE A 210 7.91 -18.84 -3.52
N PHE A 211 7.75 -19.45 -2.35
CA PHE A 211 7.17 -18.74 -1.20
C PHE A 211 8.16 -17.76 -0.57
N GLY A 212 9.45 -18.11 -0.52
CA GLY A 212 10.49 -17.21 -0.06
C GLY A 212 10.55 -15.93 -0.90
N PHE A 213 10.39 -16.06 -2.20
CA PHE A 213 10.32 -14.92 -3.11
C PHE A 213 9.14 -14.00 -2.81
N GLU A 214 7.92 -14.54 -2.70
CA GLU A 214 6.73 -13.74 -2.37
C GLU A 214 6.91 -12.99 -1.03
N ILE A 215 7.46 -13.65 -0.01
CA ILE A 215 7.71 -13.03 1.31
C ILE A 215 8.77 -11.92 1.21
N ILE A 216 9.91 -12.17 0.56
CA ILE A 216 10.98 -11.17 0.38
C ILE A 216 10.47 -9.96 -0.41
N ASN A 217 9.63 -10.19 -1.41
CA ASN A 217 9.09 -9.13 -2.25
C ASN A 217 7.97 -8.32 -1.56
N LEU A 218 7.28 -8.91 -0.57
CA LEU A 218 6.26 -8.23 0.22
C LEU A 218 6.87 -7.31 1.29
N TYR A 219 8.04 -7.66 1.83
CA TYR A 219 8.67 -6.94 2.94
C TYR A 219 9.02 -5.44 2.67
N PRO A 220 9.56 -5.03 1.51
CA PRO A 220 9.76 -3.62 1.21
C PRO A 220 8.48 -2.78 1.28
N LEU A 221 7.33 -3.39 0.98
CA LEU A 221 6.03 -2.71 1.04
C LEU A 221 5.61 -2.40 2.48
N ILE A 222 5.82 -3.32 3.43
CA ILE A 222 5.46 -3.06 4.83
C ILE A 222 6.37 -2.01 5.47
N ILE A 223 7.67 -2.01 5.14
CA ILE A 223 8.59 -0.96 5.60
C ILE A 223 8.12 0.41 5.10
N PHE A 224 7.79 0.52 3.82
CA PHE A 224 7.30 1.76 3.24
C PHE A 224 6.02 2.26 3.91
N THR A 225 5.04 1.39 4.08
CA THR A 225 3.78 1.76 4.75
C THR A 225 3.97 2.15 6.20
N SER A 226 4.87 1.46 6.92
CA SER A 226 5.23 1.80 8.31
C SER A 226 5.86 3.19 8.40
N MET A 227 6.79 3.50 7.49
CA MET A 227 7.43 4.81 7.46
C MET A 227 6.45 5.92 7.05
N LYS A 228 5.59 5.65 6.06
CA LYS A 228 4.52 6.58 5.65
C LYS A 228 3.56 6.87 6.80
N TYR A 229 3.16 5.84 7.53
CA TYR A 229 2.32 5.99 8.73
C TYR A 229 3.03 6.84 9.79
N PHE A 230 4.31 6.55 10.08
CA PHE A 230 5.08 7.29 11.08
C PHE A 230 5.21 8.79 10.75
N LEU A 231 5.53 9.14 9.49
CA LEU A 231 5.62 10.53 9.07
C LEU A 231 4.28 11.26 9.15
N ASN A 232 3.19 10.61 8.74
CA ASN A 232 1.84 11.18 8.85
C ASN A 232 1.41 11.35 10.32
N TYR A 233 1.74 10.39 11.17
CA TYR A 233 1.43 10.47 12.60
C TYR A 233 2.22 11.58 13.30
N ARG A 234 3.50 11.76 12.94
CA ARG A 234 4.32 12.87 13.46
C ARG A 234 3.74 14.24 13.10
N GLU A 235 3.33 14.43 11.85
CA GLU A 235 2.70 15.67 11.39
C GLU A 235 1.39 15.93 12.15
N TYR A 236 0.58 14.88 12.36
CA TYR A 236 -0.63 14.99 13.18
C TYR A 236 -0.32 15.43 14.62
N CYS A 237 0.69 14.86 15.27
CA CYS A 237 1.09 15.26 16.62
C CYS A 237 1.62 16.69 16.67
N GLN A 238 2.36 17.13 15.65
CA GLN A 238 2.91 18.49 15.57
C GLN A 238 1.79 19.52 15.40
N SER A 239 0.80 19.24 14.55
CA SER A 239 -0.38 20.09 14.36
C SER A 239 -1.22 20.27 15.64
N LEU A 240 -1.06 19.39 16.63
CA LEU A 240 -1.76 19.50 17.91
C LEU A 240 -1.01 20.36 18.94
N GLY A 241 0.28 20.62 18.73
CA GLY A 241 1.19 21.22 19.72
C GLY A 241 1.75 22.59 19.37
N SER A 242 1.85 22.94 18.08
CA SER A 242 2.43 24.21 17.62
C SER A 242 1.77 24.70 16.31
N ASP A 243 1.60 26.01 16.16
CA ASP A 243 1.21 26.69 14.91
C ASP A 243 2.39 26.78 13.89
N GLU A 244 3.29 25.80 13.90
CA GLU A 244 4.42 25.78 12.97
C GLU A 244 3.98 25.41 11.55
N GLU A 245 4.64 26.00 10.55
CA GLU A 245 4.36 25.71 9.15
C GLU A 245 4.49 24.21 8.82
N PRO A 246 3.56 23.68 8.01
CA PRO A 246 3.55 22.26 7.69
C PRO A 246 4.83 21.86 6.94
N LEU A 247 5.46 20.77 7.40
CA LEU A 247 6.57 20.07 6.71
C LEU A 247 6.11 19.40 5.39
N GLY A 248 5.10 19.95 4.71
CA GLY A 248 4.39 19.30 3.62
C GLY A 248 5.27 19.06 2.39
N SER A 249 6.11 20.04 2.03
CA SER A 249 6.90 19.99 0.79
C SER A 249 8.03 18.95 0.85
N HIS A 250 8.85 18.98 1.91
CA HIS A 250 9.95 18.02 2.12
C HIS A 250 9.45 16.60 2.37
N LYS A 251 8.34 16.44 3.12
CA LYS A 251 7.71 15.15 3.36
C LYS A 251 7.23 14.49 2.08
N GLN A 252 6.52 15.22 1.22
CA GLN A 252 6.02 14.67 -0.05
C GLN A 252 7.17 14.22 -0.96
N GLN A 253 8.27 15.00 -1.01
CA GLN A 253 9.47 14.61 -1.75
C GLN A 253 10.10 13.32 -1.21
N LEU A 254 10.24 13.20 0.11
CA LEU A 254 10.77 12.00 0.76
C LEU A 254 9.89 10.77 0.51
N LEU A 255 8.56 10.91 0.66
CA LEU A 255 7.61 9.82 0.41
C LEU A 255 7.64 9.36 -1.05
N ASN A 256 7.70 10.29 -2.00
CA ASN A 256 7.80 9.96 -3.42
C ASN A 256 9.13 9.25 -3.76
N ALA A 257 10.24 9.73 -3.20
CA ALA A 257 11.55 9.10 -3.38
C ALA A 257 11.58 7.67 -2.84
N LEU A 258 10.95 7.43 -1.68
CA LEU A 258 10.89 6.10 -1.07
C LEU A 258 9.89 5.18 -1.77
N GLU A 259 8.76 5.69 -2.27
CA GLU A 259 7.87 4.91 -3.12
C GLU A 259 8.60 4.43 -4.38
N PHE A 260 9.42 5.29 -4.98
CA PHE A 260 10.29 4.90 -6.10
C PHE A 260 11.32 3.84 -5.68
N LEU A 261 12.06 4.06 -4.60
CA LEU A 261 13.07 3.12 -4.10
C LEU A 261 12.48 1.73 -3.82
N VAL A 262 11.32 1.67 -3.17
CA VAL A 262 10.64 0.42 -2.81
C VAL A 262 10.21 -0.33 -4.08
N ASN A 263 9.65 0.37 -5.06
CA ASN A 263 9.28 -0.24 -6.34
C ASN A 263 10.52 -0.72 -7.12
N ALA A 264 11.64 0.00 -7.05
CA ALA A 264 12.90 -0.41 -7.66
C ALA A 264 13.47 -1.68 -7.00
N VAL A 265 13.51 -1.74 -5.66
CA VAL A 265 13.95 -2.93 -4.90
C VAL A 265 13.08 -4.15 -5.27
N ARG A 266 11.76 -3.98 -5.36
CA ARG A 266 10.85 -5.06 -5.77
C ARG A 266 11.13 -5.52 -7.20
N PHE A 267 11.30 -4.60 -8.13
CA PHE A 267 11.67 -4.92 -9.50
C PHE A 267 12.99 -5.70 -9.59
N ILE A 268 14.02 -5.28 -8.85
CA ILE A 268 15.29 -5.99 -8.75
C ILE A 268 15.09 -7.41 -8.20
N ASN A 269 14.28 -7.57 -7.15
CA ASN A 269 13.93 -8.89 -6.62
C ASN A 269 13.25 -9.78 -7.67
N TYR A 270 12.31 -9.24 -8.47
CA TYR A 270 11.69 -9.98 -9.58
C TYR A 270 12.72 -10.44 -10.62
N CYS A 271 13.68 -9.58 -10.99
CA CYS A 271 14.73 -9.92 -11.94
C CYS A 271 15.65 -11.03 -11.40
N ILE A 272 16.13 -10.89 -10.17
CA ILE A 272 16.99 -11.89 -9.51
C ILE A 272 16.26 -13.23 -9.44
N PHE A 273 15.00 -13.23 -8.99
CA PHE A 273 14.20 -14.44 -8.92
C PHE A 273 13.98 -15.08 -10.29
N SER A 274 13.70 -14.28 -11.32
CA SER A 274 13.48 -14.79 -12.67
C SER A 274 14.72 -15.50 -13.21
N ILE A 275 15.90 -14.94 -12.96
CA ILE A 275 17.19 -15.56 -13.32
C ILE A 275 17.37 -16.89 -12.57
N ILE A 276 17.19 -16.89 -11.24
CA ILE A 276 17.30 -18.10 -10.41
C ILE A 276 16.33 -19.19 -10.87
N PHE A 277 15.08 -18.83 -11.15
CA PHE A 277 14.04 -19.79 -11.51
C PHE A 277 14.24 -20.42 -12.89
N VAL A 278 14.75 -19.65 -13.86
CA VAL A 278 15.13 -20.18 -15.19
C VAL A 278 16.31 -21.14 -15.09
N HIS A 279 17.31 -20.84 -14.26
CA HIS A 279 18.47 -21.71 -14.09
C HIS A 279 18.17 -23.01 -13.33
N LEU A 280 17.23 -22.99 -12.38
CA LEU A 280 16.94 -24.14 -11.51
C LEU A 280 15.74 -24.99 -11.96
N PHE A 281 14.76 -24.38 -12.63
CA PHE A 281 13.48 -25.02 -12.95
C PHE A 281 13.07 -24.78 -14.41
N THR A 282 12.21 -23.80 -14.68
CA THR A 282 11.59 -23.52 -15.99
C THR A 282 11.21 -22.03 -16.08
N VAL A 283 10.38 -21.62 -17.05
CA VAL A 283 9.89 -20.24 -17.13
C VAL A 283 8.98 -19.90 -15.93
N PRO A 284 9.23 -18.81 -15.17
CA PRO A 284 8.46 -18.44 -13.98
C PRO A 284 7.10 -17.79 -14.31
N LEU A 285 6.23 -18.50 -15.03
CA LEU A 285 4.93 -17.96 -15.48
C LEU A 285 4.05 -17.47 -14.32
N HIS A 286 4.13 -18.10 -13.15
CA HIS A 286 3.34 -17.71 -11.99
C HIS A 286 3.72 -16.33 -11.43
N VAL A 287 4.94 -15.84 -11.65
CA VAL A 287 5.41 -14.54 -11.13
C VAL A 287 5.13 -13.39 -12.09
N LEU A 288 4.89 -13.68 -13.37
CA LEU A 288 4.71 -12.68 -14.42
C LEU A 288 3.56 -11.67 -14.17
N PRO A 289 2.36 -12.08 -13.68
CA PRO A 289 1.28 -11.12 -13.42
C PRO A 289 1.67 -10.05 -12.40
N SER A 290 2.29 -10.49 -11.29
CA SER A 290 2.78 -9.62 -10.22
C SER A 290 3.92 -8.71 -10.68
N SER A 291 4.88 -9.24 -11.44
CA SER A 291 6.01 -8.47 -11.95
C SER A 291 5.57 -7.42 -12.97
N TYR A 292 4.64 -7.75 -13.88
CA TYR A 292 4.09 -6.80 -14.85
C TYR A 292 3.38 -5.63 -14.17
N LYS A 293 2.57 -5.91 -13.13
CA LYS A 293 1.89 -4.84 -12.36
C LYS A 293 2.91 -3.93 -11.68
N CYS A 294 3.93 -4.50 -11.04
CA CYS A 294 5.00 -3.74 -10.41
C CYS A 294 5.76 -2.88 -11.42
N PHE A 295 6.10 -3.43 -12.58
CA PHE A 295 6.76 -2.73 -13.67
C PHE A 295 5.92 -1.56 -14.20
N ARG A 296 4.64 -1.79 -14.50
CA ARG A 296 3.73 -0.71 -14.93
C ARG A 296 3.64 0.43 -13.93
N ILE A 297 3.51 0.10 -12.64
CA ILE A 297 3.46 1.11 -11.59
C ILE A 297 4.79 1.88 -11.54
N ALA A 298 5.92 1.18 -11.56
CA ALA A 298 7.24 1.81 -11.57
C ALA A 298 7.40 2.77 -12.76
N VAL A 299 7.06 2.33 -13.98
CA VAL A 299 7.11 3.16 -15.20
C VAL A 299 6.19 4.37 -15.10
N ASN A 300 4.97 4.20 -14.58
CA ASN A 300 4.04 5.31 -14.44
C ASN A 300 4.55 6.33 -13.40
N ARG A 301 5.08 5.86 -12.27
CA ARG A 301 5.64 6.70 -11.22
C ARG A 301 6.92 7.42 -11.66
N THR A 302 7.79 6.77 -12.43
CA THR A 302 8.97 7.43 -12.98
C THR A 302 8.59 8.54 -13.96
N ARG A 303 7.60 8.31 -14.83
CA ARG A 303 7.08 9.37 -15.72
C ARG A 303 6.60 10.59 -14.93
N VAL A 304 5.78 10.37 -13.90
CA VAL A 304 5.29 11.45 -13.03
C VAL A 304 6.46 12.18 -12.34
N LEU A 305 7.47 11.46 -11.85
CA LEU A 305 8.65 12.07 -11.22
C LEU A 305 9.47 12.90 -12.23
N ILE A 306 9.66 12.39 -13.44
CA ILE A 306 10.36 13.09 -14.53
C ILE A 306 9.61 14.36 -14.91
N GLU A 307 8.28 14.26 -15.07
CA GLU A 307 7.41 15.41 -15.38
C GLU A 307 7.47 16.46 -14.26
N TYR A 308 7.43 16.03 -12.99
CA TYR A 308 7.60 16.91 -11.83
C TYR A 308 8.96 17.62 -11.83
N LYS A 309 10.06 16.89 -12.06
CA LYS A 309 11.41 17.49 -12.15
C LYS A 309 11.53 18.43 -13.33
N LYS A 310 10.94 18.09 -14.48
CA LYS A 310 10.89 18.96 -15.66
C LYS A 310 10.08 20.23 -15.39
N ALA A 311 8.98 20.14 -14.66
CA ALA A 311 8.21 21.30 -14.22
C ALA A 311 9.00 22.19 -13.26
N SER A 312 9.68 21.61 -12.26
CA SER A 312 10.55 22.34 -11.34
C SER A 312 11.69 23.08 -12.05
N LEU A 313 12.35 22.44 -13.01
CA LEU A 313 13.40 23.08 -13.83
C LEU A 313 12.84 24.19 -14.74
N ARG A 314 11.63 24.02 -15.28
CA ARG A 314 10.96 25.07 -16.05
C ARG A 314 10.68 26.29 -15.18
N LEU A 315 10.18 26.09 -13.96
CA LEU A 315 9.99 27.17 -13.00
C LEU A 315 11.29 27.89 -12.67
N LEU A 316 12.39 27.17 -12.43
CA LEU A 316 13.69 27.80 -12.17
C LEU A 316 14.20 28.63 -13.36
N LYS A 317 14.00 28.16 -14.59
CA LYS A 317 14.34 28.92 -15.80
C LYS A 317 13.49 30.19 -15.94
N MET A 318 12.20 30.10 -15.59
CA MET A 318 11.25 31.22 -15.62
C MET A 318 11.45 32.21 -14.47
N ALA A 319 11.92 31.74 -13.31
CA ALA A 319 12.16 32.58 -12.14
C ALA A 319 13.18 33.70 -12.39
N ARG A 320 14.06 33.51 -13.38
CA ARG A 320 15.00 34.53 -13.86
C ARG A 320 14.30 35.75 -14.48
N HIS A 321 13.05 35.59 -14.89
CA HIS A 321 12.21 36.63 -15.48
C HIS A 321 11.21 37.22 -14.46
N PHE A 322 11.32 36.83 -13.19
CA PHE A 322 10.55 37.46 -12.12
C PHE A 322 11.15 38.81 -11.80
N THR A 323 10.28 39.80 -11.67
CA THR A 323 10.62 41.17 -11.32
C THR A 323 10.02 41.51 -9.96
N THR A 324 10.62 42.46 -9.26
CA THR A 324 9.96 43.10 -8.14
C THR A 324 8.80 43.94 -8.70
N PRO A 325 7.56 43.73 -8.24
CA PRO A 325 6.44 44.49 -8.76
C PRO A 325 6.53 45.94 -8.27
N GLY A 326 6.58 46.89 -9.20
CA GLY A 326 6.45 48.32 -8.91
C GLY A 326 5.00 48.74 -8.71
N ILE A 327 4.79 49.99 -8.28
CA ILE A 327 3.46 50.58 -8.04
C ILE A 327 2.57 50.47 -9.30
N GLU A 328 3.14 50.73 -10.47
CA GLU A 328 2.45 50.63 -11.76
C GLU A 328 1.90 49.22 -12.00
N GLY A 329 2.66 48.17 -11.66
CA GLY A 329 2.23 46.79 -11.84
C GLY A 329 1.07 46.36 -10.95
N LEU A 330 0.95 46.96 -9.75
CA LEU A 330 -0.18 46.74 -8.85
C LEU A 330 -1.44 47.47 -9.32
N GLN A 331 -1.28 48.66 -9.91
CA GLN A 331 -2.38 49.41 -10.50
C GLN A 331 -2.99 48.70 -11.72
N LEU A 332 -2.18 48.00 -12.53
CA LEU A 332 -2.71 47.17 -13.63
C LEU A 332 -3.53 45.95 -13.15
N CYS A 333 -3.30 45.47 -11.92
CA CYS A 333 -3.91 44.23 -11.40
C CYS A 333 -5.01 44.47 -10.35
N ASP A 334 -5.45 45.72 -10.17
CA ASP A 334 -6.59 46.07 -9.31
C ASP A 334 -6.40 45.60 -7.84
N TRP A 335 -5.14 45.62 -7.37
CA TRP A 335 -4.70 45.24 -6.01
C TRP A 335 -5.07 43.82 -5.54
N ARG A 336 -5.63 42.98 -6.42
CA ARG A 336 -6.07 41.61 -6.11
C ARG A 336 -5.36 40.60 -7.01
N CYS A 337 -5.01 39.45 -6.43
CA CYS A 337 -4.41 38.37 -7.19
C CYS A 337 -5.51 37.67 -8.01
N THR A 338 -5.41 37.64 -9.34
CA THR A 338 -6.44 36.99 -10.19
C THR A 338 -6.46 35.46 -10.11
N ILE A 339 -5.47 34.85 -9.44
CA ILE A 339 -5.36 33.40 -9.27
C ILE A 339 -6.13 32.92 -8.03
N CYS A 340 -5.92 33.56 -6.88
CA CYS A 340 -6.57 33.19 -5.61
C CYS A 340 -7.68 34.15 -5.17
N TYR A 341 -7.85 35.28 -5.89
CA TYR A 341 -8.77 36.37 -5.56
C TYR A 341 -8.50 37.07 -4.21
N GLY A 342 -7.36 36.81 -3.57
CA GLY A 342 -6.92 37.50 -2.36
C GLY A 342 -6.25 38.85 -2.65
N ASP A 343 -6.28 39.75 -1.66
CA ASP A 343 -5.59 41.05 -1.74
C ASP A 343 -4.06 40.86 -1.84
N LEU A 344 -3.42 41.58 -2.76
CA LEU A 344 -1.96 41.58 -2.95
C LEU A 344 -1.25 42.31 -1.82
N VAL A 345 -1.88 43.36 -1.28
CA VAL A 345 -1.38 44.20 -0.20
C VAL A 345 -2.55 44.48 0.76
N SER A 346 -2.29 44.45 2.07
CA SER A 346 -3.29 44.80 3.09
C SER A 346 -3.83 46.22 2.90
N ALA A 347 -5.03 46.51 3.42
CA ALA A 347 -5.64 47.84 3.31
C ALA A 347 -4.74 48.98 3.83
N SER A 348 -4.00 48.77 4.92
CA SER A 348 -3.00 49.72 5.44
C SER A 348 -1.78 49.89 4.54
N GLY A 349 -1.38 48.82 3.82
CA GLY A 349 -0.29 48.87 2.87
C GLY A 349 -0.68 49.58 1.57
N ARG A 350 -1.94 49.48 1.12
CA ARG A 350 -2.45 50.22 -0.07
C ARG A 350 -2.23 51.73 0.07
N CYS A 351 -2.63 52.32 1.19
CA CYS A 351 -2.43 53.76 1.43
C CYS A 351 -0.95 54.17 1.43
N ARG A 352 -0.06 53.29 1.90
CA ARG A 352 1.38 53.54 1.95
C ARG A 352 2.03 53.48 0.57
N VAL A 353 1.62 52.51 -0.25
CA VAL A 353 2.06 52.40 -1.64
C VAL A 353 1.54 53.58 -2.47
N GLU A 354 0.30 54.02 -2.26
CA GLU A 354 -0.26 55.23 -2.90
C GLU A 354 0.50 56.51 -2.51
N SER A 355 1.05 56.58 -1.29
CA SER A 355 1.94 57.67 -0.86
C SER A 355 3.38 57.59 -1.40
N GLY A 356 3.68 56.61 -2.26
CA GLY A 356 4.99 56.43 -2.89
C GLY A 356 5.98 55.56 -2.10
N ASP A 357 5.57 55.00 -0.96
CA ASP A 357 6.41 54.12 -0.15
C ASP A 357 6.31 52.66 -0.62
N VAL A 358 7.25 52.29 -1.49
CA VAL A 358 7.45 50.92 -1.98
C VAL A 358 7.95 49.96 -0.90
N SER A 359 8.37 50.43 0.27
CA SER A 359 8.77 49.56 1.40
C SER A 359 7.60 48.81 2.03
N ALA A 360 6.36 49.16 1.67
CA ALA A 360 5.14 48.48 2.11
C ALA A 360 4.77 47.24 1.27
N LEU A 361 5.48 46.99 0.16
CA LEU A 361 5.34 45.75 -0.60
C LEU A 361 5.80 44.57 0.27
N ASN A 362 5.00 43.51 0.32
CA ASN A 362 5.37 42.30 1.04
C ASN A 362 6.50 41.55 0.31
N GLU A 363 7.28 40.73 1.04
CA GLU A 363 8.28 39.83 0.45
C GLU A 363 7.67 38.70 -0.41
N SER A 364 6.35 38.52 -0.34
CA SER A 364 5.62 37.41 -0.96
C SER A 364 4.91 37.77 -2.27
N LEU A 365 5.26 38.89 -2.90
CA LEU A 365 4.76 39.29 -4.22
C LEU A 365 5.82 39.05 -5.31
N THR A 366 5.35 38.59 -6.47
CA THR A 366 6.18 38.38 -7.66
C THR A 366 5.54 39.09 -8.86
N GLY A 367 6.32 39.96 -9.51
CA GLY A 367 5.99 40.58 -10.79
C GLY A 367 6.49 39.76 -11.98
N LEU A 368 5.82 39.90 -13.12
CA LEU A 368 6.27 39.40 -14.42
C LEU A 368 6.77 40.56 -15.29
N ILE A 369 7.61 40.25 -16.30
CA ILE A 369 8.11 41.24 -17.28
C ILE A 369 7.00 41.99 -18.05
N CYS A 370 5.79 41.42 -18.11
CA CYS A 370 4.63 42.05 -18.73
C CYS A 370 3.97 43.12 -17.84
N GLY A 371 4.49 43.36 -16.63
CA GLY A 371 3.99 44.35 -15.67
C GLY A 371 3.01 43.81 -14.64
N HIS A 372 2.40 42.62 -14.85
CA HIS A 372 1.42 42.07 -13.90
C HIS A 372 2.05 41.48 -12.63
N ALA A 373 1.36 41.63 -11.49
CA ALA A 373 1.80 41.20 -10.16
C ALA A 373 0.86 40.15 -9.53
N PHE A 374 1.44 39.19 -8.79
CA PHE A 374 0.73 38.08 -8.14
C PHE A 374 1.40 37.69 -6.82
N HIS A 375 0.71 36.94 -5.94
CA HIS A 375 1.40 36.25 -4.84
C HIS A 375 2.40 35.24 -5.41
N SER A 376 3.60 35.19 -4.82
CA SER A 376 4.71 34.35 -5.23
C SER A 376 4.34 32.88 -5.38
N GLU A 377 3.52 32.33 -4.47
CA GLU A 377 3.07 30.93 -4.55
C GLU A 377 2.03 30.71 -5.64
N CYS A 378 1.09 31.64 -5.80
CA CYS A 378 0.04 31.57 -6.80
C CYS A 378 0.62 31.53 -8.22
N ILE A 379 1.56 32.44 -8.52
CA ILE A 379 2.19 32.45 -9.83
C ILE A 379 3.10 31.23 -10.03
N LYS A 380 3.88 30.80 -9.02
CA LYS A 380 4.68 29.58 -9.12
C LYS A 380 3.80 28.36 -9.42
N SER A 381 2.65 28.23 -8.77
CA SER A 381 1.67 27.15 -9.01
C SER A 381 1.11 27.18 -10.43
N TRP A 382 0.69 28.36 -10.90
CA TRP A 382 0.21 28.53 -12.29
C TRP A 382 1.28 28.13 -13.32
N LEU A 383 2.53 28.51 -13.08
CA LEU A 383 3.64 28.28 -14.00
C LEU A 383 4.14 26.83 -14.06
N VAL A 384 3.68 25.97 -13.15
CA VAL A 384 3.85 24.52 -13.28
C VAL A 384 3.06 24.00 -14.49
N CYS A 385 1.88 24.57 -14.72
CA CYS A 385 0.91 24.10 -15.71
C CYS A 385 0.90 24.94 -17.00
N SER A 386 1.21 26.23 -16.92
CA SER A 386 1.20 27.18 -18.04
C SER A 386 2.52 27.94 -18.17
N THR A 387 2.86 28.42 -19.37
CA THR A 387 4.08 29.23 -19.60
C THR A 387 3.77 30.70 -19.89
N THR A 388 2.53 31.12 -19.63
CA THR A 388 2.00 32.44 -19.99
C THR A 388 1.40 33.17 -18.79
N CYS A 389 1.37 34.50 -18.86
CA CYS A 389 0.73 35.34 -17.85
C CYS A 389 -0.79 35.02 -17.77
N PRO A 390 -1.38 34.84 -16.57
CA PRO A 390 -2.83 34.62 -16.41
C PRO A 390 -3.70 35.75 -16.95
N ILE A 391 -3.19 36.98 -16.95
CA ILE A 391 -3.95 38.19 -17.33
C ILE A 391 -3.81 38.45 -18.84
N CYS A 392 -2.58 38.68 -19.32
CA CYS A 392 -2.36 39.07 -20.73
C CYS A 392 -1.94 37.93 -21.67
N ARG A 393 -1.77 36.70 -21.15
CA ARG A 393 -1.34 35.51 -21.92
C ARG A 393 0.00 35.63 -22.66
N ARG A 394 0.77 36.70 -22.44
CA ARG A 394 2.13 36.85 -22.99
C ARG A 394 3.06 35.79 -22.40
N GLY A 395 3.96 35.26 -23.23
CA GLY A 395 5.02 34.36 -22.80
C GLY A 395 6.00 35.06 -21.85
N ILE A 396 6.42 34.38 -20.79
CA ILE A 396 7.24 34.99 -19.73
C ILE A 396 8.71 35.22 -20.18
N ALA A 397 9.11 34.58 -21.28
CA ALA A 397 10.41 34.75 -21.90
C ALA A 397 10.38 35.73 -23.10
N GLU A 398 9.20 36.24 -23.46
CA GLU A 398 8.99 37.07 -24.63
C GLU A 398 8.85 38.52 -24.18
N LYS A 399 9.81 39.37 -24.58
CA LYS A 399 9.80 40.81 -24.27
C LYS A 399 8.71 41.51 -25.07
#